data_AF-A0A7S1Z1D8-F1
#
_entry.id   AF-A0A7S1Z1D8-F1
#
_cell.length_a   1.000
_cell.length_b   1.000
_cell.length_c   1.000
_cell.angle_alpha   90.00
_cell.angle_beta   90.00
_cell.angle_gamma   90.00
#
_symmetry.space_group_name_H-M   'P 1'
#
loop_
_entity.id
_entity.type
_entity.pdbx_description
1 polymer ?
#
loop_
_entity_poly.entity_id
_entity_poly.type
_entity_poly.pdbx_seq_one_letter_code
_entity_poly.pdbx_strand_id
1 'polypeptide(L)'
;LGLSKWSAVESKLAQDNSTLKMGIGLPNFWKHDDNMKYTKLVDLLLAICENHDCHFIVQAPFDKNLLLKHAGDKVDVKNVHHFTEGVETWFQFMHQLDFVVSTRIHGGMAGIVNGIPSIIIPTDLRILELIHAMKLPYLSFEDVMAKNFESLQAVMGATKKDFINFEQNRLNRLREYKSMLESVGLKMDPLLLDIINK
;
A
#
# COMPACT_ATOMS: atom_id res chain seq x y z
N LEU A 1 -9.95 -2.52 13.03
CA LEU A 1 -8.79 -3.38 12.65
C LEU A 1 -7.57 -2.57 12.20
N GLY A 2 -7.72 -1.53 11.37
CA GLY A 2 -6.58 -0.73 10.90
C GLY A 2 -5.81 0.03 12.00
N LEU A 3 -6.53 0.68 12.93
CA LEU A 3 -5.89 1.52 13.97
C LEU A 3 -4.97 0.72 14.91
N SER A 4 -5.37 -0.47 15.37
CA SER A 4 -4.55 -1.24 16.32
C SER A 4 -3.25 -1.77 15.70
N LYS A 5 -3.29 -2.26 14.46
CA LYS A 5 -2.09 -2.70 13.74
C LYS A 5 -1.20 -1.54 13.32
N TRP A 6 -1.80 -0.41 12.92
CA TRP A 6 -1.05 0.82 12.63
C TRP A 6 -0.28 1.30 13.87
N SER A 7 -0.94 1.42 15.02
CA SER A 7 -0.29 1.82 16.28
C SER A 7 0.74 0.82 16.77
N ALA A 8 0.57 -0.48 16.48
CA ALA A 8 1.61 -1.48 16.76
C ALA A 8 2.87 -1.23 15.93
N VAL A 9 2.73 -0.86 14.65
CA VAL A 9 3.86 -0.47 13.80
C VAL A 9 4.53 0.80 14.32
N GLU A 10 3.76 1.83 14.68
CA GLU A 10 4.31 3.06 15.29
C GLU A 10 5.07 2.76 16.59
N SER A 11 4.54 1.86 17.43
CA SER A 11 5.17 1.45 18.68
C SER A 11 6.46 0.67 18.45
N LYS A 12 6.51 -0.19 17.42
CA LYS A 12 7.75 -0.88 17.01
C LYS A 12 8.78 0.15 16.56
N LEU A 13 8.43 1.06 15.66
CA LEU A 13 9.35 2.10 15.14
C LEU A 13 9.90 3.02 16.24
N ALA A 14 9.15 3.24 17.32
CA ALA A 14 9.63 4.01 18.47
C ALA A 14 10.66 3.26 19.34
N GLN A 15 10.79 1.94 19.18
CA GLN A 15 11.80 1.11 19.82
C GLN A 15 13.02 1.02 18.88
N ASP A 16 14.17 1.55 19.32
CA ASP A 16 15.41 1.55 18.55
C ASP A 16 15.77 0.12 18.06
N ASN A 17 16.20 0.01 16.80
CA ASN A 17 16.60 -1.23 16.09
C ASN A 17 15.49 -2.24 15.71
N SER A 18 14.20 -1.87 15.74
CA SER A 18 13.18 -2.80 15.24
C SER A 18 13.11 -2.82 13.70
N THR A 19 13.38 -3.99 13.11
CA THR A 19 13.23 -4.23 11.68
C THR A 19 11.80 -4.68 11.37
N LEU A 20 11.18 -4.12 10.35
CA LEU A 20 9.87 -4.55 9.84
C LEU A 20 10.02 -5.29 8.52
N LYS A 21 9.15 -6.26 8.25
CA LYS A 21 9.04 -6.87 6.93
C LYS A 21 8.08 -6.06 6.06
N MET A 22 8.60 -5.42 5.01
CA MET A 22 7.91 -4.39 4.24
C MET A 22 7.53 -4.87 2.84
N GLY A 23 6.32 -4.59 2.40
CA GLY A 23 5.92 -4.69 0.99
C GLY A 23 6.04 -3.34 0.28
N ILE A 24 6.78 -3.30 -0.82
CA ILE A 24 7.04 -2.07 -1.57
C ILE A 24 6.45 -2.17 -2.99
N GLY A 25 5.44 -1.34 -3.29
CA GLY A 25 4.86 -1.21 -4.62
C GLY A 25 5.56 -0.13 -5.45
N LEU A 26 5.96 -0.48 -6.68
CA LEU A 26 6.74 0.39 -7.56
C LEU A 26 5.89 1.34 -8.42
N PRO A 27 6.38 2.55 -8.75
CA PRO A 27 5.62 3.52 -9.54
C PRO A 27 5.47 3.08 -11.00
N ASN A 28 4.37 3.48 -11.65
CA ASN A 28 4.12 3.20 -13.07
C ASN A 28 4.47 4.41 -13.95
N PHE A 29 5.76 4.69 -14.13
CA PHE A 29 6.22 5.72 -15.06
C PHE A 29 6.79 5.07 -16.31
N TRP A 30 5.94 4.86 -17.32
CA TRP A 30 6.31 4.23 -18.58
C TRP A 30 6.91 5.23 -19.61
N LYS A 31 6.92 6.55 -19.33
CA LYS A 31 7.42 7.58 -20.25
C LYS A 31 8.76 8.17 -19.79
N HIS A 32 9.67 8.36 -20.75
CA HIS A 32 11.03 8.88 -20.52
C HIS A 32 11.10 10.28 -19.87
N ASP A 33 10.02 11.08 -19.92
CA ASP A 33 9.96 12.43 -19.31
C ASP A 33 9.73 12.45 -17.79
N ASP A 34 9.41 11.30 -17.16
CA ASP A 34 9.14 11.24 -15.71
C ASP A 34 10.31 10.65 -14.90
N ASN A 35 11.52 10.60 -15.47
CA ASN A 35 12.68 9.97 -14.82
C ASN A 35 12.99 10.60 -13.44
N MET A 36 12.90 11.93 -13.31
CA MET A 36 13.14 12.61 -12.03
C MET A 36 12.10 12.21 -10.97
N LYS A 37 10.82 12.08 -11.36
CA LYS A 37 9.75 11.67 -10.44
C LYS A 37 9.91 10.21 -10.03
N TYR A 38 10.26 9.35 -10.99
CA TYR A 38 10.58 7.94 -10.74
C TYR A 38 11.73 7.82 -9.74
N THR A 39 12.88 8.44 -10.04
CA THR A 39 14.07 8.43 -9.17
C THR A 39 13.72 8.93 -7.77
N LYS A 40 13.03 10.07 -7.65
CA LYS A 40 12.68 10.62 -6.33
C LYS A 40 11.79 9.68 -5.51
N LEU A 41 10.81 9.04 -6.14
CA LEU A 41 9.96 8.05 -5.47
C LEU A 41 10.74 6.80 -5.09
N VAL A 42 11.57 6.26 -5.99
CA VAL A 42 12.34 5.06 -5.69
C VAL A 42 13.40 5.34 -4.62
N ASP A 43 14.03 6.50 -4.61
CA ASP A 43 14.97 6.91 -3.56
C ASP A 43 14.30 6.97 -2.19
N LEU A 44 13.08 7.53 -2.13
CA LEU A 44 12.25 7.46 -0.92
C LEU A 44 12.00 6.01 -0.47
N LEU A 45 11.58 5.15 -1.40
CA LEU A 45 11.30 3.75 -1.08
C LEU A 45 12.57 3.02 -0.62
N LEU A 46 13.73 3.33 -1.20
CA LEU A 46 15.03 2.78 -0.80
C LEU A 46 15.45 3.28 0.58
N ALA A 47 15.22 4.55 0.92
CA ALA A 47 15.51 5.10 2.24
C ALA A 47 14.70 4.37 3.34
N ILE A 48 13.44 4.02 3.07
CA ILE A 48 12.64 3.16 3.96
C ILE A 48 13.33 1.80 4.18
N CYS A 49 13.95 1.24 3.14
CA CYS A 49 14.56 -0.07 3.15
C CYS A 49 15.94 -0.13 3.83
N GLU A 50 16.56 1.00 4.14
CA GLU A 50 17.85 1.02 4.84
C GLU A 50 17.77 0.37 6.23
N ASN A 51 16.59 0.43 6.87
CA ASN A 51 16.37 -0.09 8.23
C ASN A 51 15.35 -1.23 8.30
N HIS A 52 14.86 -1.73 7.15
CA HIS A 52 13.74 -2.68 7.10
C HIS A 52 13.96 -3.77 6.04
N ASP A 53 13.41 -4.97 6.28
CA ASP A 53 13.43 -6.07 5.33
C ASP A 53 12.41 -5.84 4.22
N CYS A 54 12.85 -5.17 3.14
CA CYS A 54 11.99 -4.77 2.04
C CYS A 54 11.87 -5.82 0.94
N HIS A 55 10.63 -6.03 0.52
CA HIS A 55 10.25 -6.85 -0.61
C HIS A 55 9.53 -6.01 -1.67
N PHE A 56 10.12 -5.87 -2.85
CA PHE A 56 9.56 -5.11 -3.97
C PHE A 56 8.59 -5.96 -4.77
N ILE A 57 7.37 -5.47 -4.98
CA ILE A 57 6.30 -6.18 -5.69
C ILE A 57 6.15 -5.55 -7.07
N VAL A 58 6.48 -6.32 -8.11
CA VAL A 58 6.32 -5.89 -9.50
C VAL A 58 4.90 -6.18 -9.99
N GLN A 59 4.34 -5.22 -10.73
CA GLN A 59 2.98 -5.30 -11.29
C GLN A 59 2.97 -5.03 -12.80
N ALA A 60 4.10 -4.62 -13.39
CA ALA A 60 4.28 -4.46 -14.82
C ALA A 60 5.63 -5.08 -15.28
N PRO A 61 5.74 -5.52 -16.55
CA PRO A 61 6.93 -6.22 -17.05
C PRO A 61 8.24 -5.43 -16.94
N PHE A 62 8.17 -4.09 -16.96
CA PHE A 62 9.33 -3.22 -16.92
C PHE A 62 9.80 -2.86 -15.50
N ASP A 63 8.98 -3.11 -14.47
CA ASP A 63 9.23 -2.65 -13.10
C ASP A 63 10.56 -3.14 -12.56
N LYS A 64 10.85 -4.44 -12.71
CA LYS A 64 12.09 -5.05 -12.25
C LYS A 64 13.31 -4.40 -12.90
N ASN A 65 13.27 -4.21 -14.21
CA ASN A 65 14.39 -3.66 -14.96
C ASN A 65 14.63 -2.19 -14.61
N LEU A 66 13.57 -1.39 -14.46
CA LEU A 66 13.70 0.00 -14.03
C LEU A 66 14.22 0.11 -12.59
N LEU A 67 13.74 -0.74 -11.68
CA LEU A 67 14.22 -0.77 -10.30
C LEU A 67 15.70 -1.10 -10.25
N LEU A 68 16.12 -2.21 -10.87
CA LEU A 68 17.51 -2.64 -10.83
C LEU A 68 18.45 -1.68 -11.56
N LYS A 69 17.99 -1.03 -12.64
CA LYS A 69 18.75 0.01 -13.32
C LYS A 69 19.02 1.23 -12.43
N HIS A 70 18.06 1.62 -11.60
CA HIS A 70 18.18 2.80 -10.72
C HIS A 70 18.86 2.47 -9.40
N ALA A 71 18.45 1.39 -8.75
CA ALA A 71 18.89 1.02 -7.41
C ALA A 71 20.21 0.23 -7.38
N GLY A 72 20.55 -0.47 -8.46
CA GLY A 72 21.73 -1.33 -8.53
C GLY A 72 21.78 -2.34 -7.38
N ASP A 73 22.93 -2.40 -6.71
CA ASP A 73 23.20 -3.35 -5.62
C ASP A 73 22.46 -3.04 -4.31
N LYS A 74 21.73 -1.92 -4.24
CA LYS A 74 20.86 -1.59 -3.09
C LYS A 74 19.65 -2.53 -2.97
N VAL A 75 19.34 -3.29 -4.02
CA VAL A 75 18.20 -4.22 -4.05
C VAL A 75 18.69 -5.62 -4.32
N ASP A 76 18.42 -6.54 -3.40
CA ASP A 76 18.60 -7.96 -3.64
C ASP A 76 17.51 -8.47 -4.59
N VAL A 77 17.91 -9.09 -5.70
CA VAL A 77 16.99 -9.63 -6.70
C VAL A 77 16.04 -10.67 -6.10
N LYS A 78 16.45 -11.40 -5.05
CA LYS A 78 15.58 -12.36 -4.35
C LYS A 78 14.40 -11.70 -3.63
N ASN A 79 14.54 -10.40 -3.33
CA ASN A 79 13.52 -9.60 -2.68
C ASN A 79 12.59 -8.90 -3.71
N VAL A 80 12.70 -9.22 -5.00
CA VAL A 80 11.83 -8.69 -6.06
C VAL A 80 10.84 -9.77 -6.50
N HIS A 81 9.56 -9.57 -6.18
CA HIS A 81 8.49 -10.56 -6.30
C HIS A 81 7.52 -10.22 -7.44
N HIS A 82 7.22 -11.21 -8.27
CA HIS A 82 6.17 -11.17 -9.29
C HIS A 82 5.20 -12.33 -9.05
N PHE A 83 3.92 -12.03 -8.89
CA PHE A 83 2.89 -13.05 -8.64
C PHE A 83 2.13 -13.35 -9.93
N THR A 84 2.50 -14.44 -10.61
CA THR A 84 1.91 -14.84 -11.91
C THR A 84 0.84 -15.92 -11.78
N GLU A 85 0.79 -16.61 -10.66
CA GLU A 85 -0.07 -17.79 -10.46
C GLU A 85 -1.49 -17.43 -10.02
N GLY A 86 -1.73 -16.19 -9.60
CA GLY A 86 -3.02 -15.74 -9.10
C GLY A 86 -2.88 -14.69 -8.00
N VAL A 87 -4.03 -14.19 -7.54
CA VAL A 87 -4.08 -13.22 -6.44
C VAL A 87 -3.83 -13.91 -5.08
N GLU A 88 -4.06 -15.20 -5.01
CA GLU A 88 -3.95 -16.03 -3.82
C GLU A 88 -2.51 -16.12 -3.33
N THR A 89 -1.55 -16.36 -4.22
CA THR A 89 -0.12 -16.41 -3.86
C THR A 89 0.39 -15.04 -3.42
N TRP A 90 -0.14 -13.97 -4.03
CA TRP A 90 0.14 -12.62 -3.58
C TRP A 90 -0.40 -12.36 -2.17
N PHE A 91 -1.63 -12.78 -1.88
CA PHE A 91 -2.24 -12.60 -0.55
C PHE A 91 -1.55 -13.43 0.53
N GLN A 92 -1.16 -14.68 0.22
CA GLN A 92 -0.33 -15.50 1.11
C GLN A 92 0.98 -14.82 1.47
N PHE A 93 1.62 -14.18 0.50
CA PHE A 93 2.80 -13.37 0.76
C PHE A 93 2.49 -12.14 1.62
N MET A 94 1.41 -11.39 1.31
CA MET A 94 1.01 -10.20 2.06
C MET A 94 0.80 -10.48 3.55
N HIS A 95 0.23 -11.63 3.91
CA HIS A 95 0.00 -12.00 5.31
C HIS A 95 1.28 -12.10 6.17
N GLN A 96 2.45 -12.19 5.54
CA GLN A 96 3.73 -12.26 6.24
C GLN A 96 4.34 -10.87 6.51
N LEU A 97 3.77 -9.81 5.96
CA LEU A 97 4.31 -8.46 6.05
C LEU A 97 3.81 -7.74 7.30
N ASP A 98 4.63 -6.83 7.82
CA ASP A 98 4.24 -5.90 8.88
C ASP A 98 3.54 -4.64 8.32
N PHE A 99 3.95 -4.19 7.13
CA PHE A 99 3.48 -2.93 6.55
C PHE A 99 3.66 -2.89 5.01
N VAL A 100 2.86 -2.09 4.32
CA VAL A 100 2.96 -1.87 2.87
C VAL A 100 3.06 -0.39 2.51
N VAL A 101 3.99 -0.03 1.63
CA VAL A 101 4.00 1.28 0.95
C VAL A 101 3.86 1.03 -0.53
N SER A 102 2.82 1.56 -1.16
CA SER A 102 2.55 1.32 -2.58
C SER A 102 2.28 2.61 -3.33
N THR A 103 2.82 2.73 -4.54
CA THR A 103 2.49 3.82 -5.48
C THR A 103 1.36 3.44 -6.45
N ARG A 104 0.83 2.21 -6.36
CA ARG A 104 -0.28 1.70 -7.19
C ARG A 104 -1.42 1.21 -6.31
N ILE A 105 -2.65 1.39 -6.81
CA ILE A 105 -3.86 1.03 -6.05
C ILE A 105 -3.92 -0.47 -5.73
N HIS A 106 -3.59 -1.36 -6.68
CA HIS A 106 -3.64 -2.81 -6.47
C HIS A 106 -2.70 -3.27 -5.35
N GLY A 107 -1.46 -2.76 -5.33
CA GLY A 107 -0.50 -3.09 -4.28
C GLY A 107 -0.94 -2.62 -2.89
N GLY A 108 -1.48 -1.40 -2.81
CA GLY A 108 -2.00 -0.87 -1.55
C GLY A 108 -3.21 -1.67 -1.06
N MET A 109 -4.15 -1.95 -1.97
CA MET A 109 -5.35 -2.72 -1.67
C MET A 109 -5.05 -4.15 -1.28
N ALA A 110 -4.06 -4.81 -1.92
CA ALA A 110 -3.62 -6.14 -1.53
C ALA A 110 -3.12 -6.18 -0.08
N GLY A 111 -2.43 -5.13 0.40
CA GLY A 111 -2.12 -5.00 1.84
C GLY A 111 -3.37 -4.81 2.69
N ILE A 112 -4.24 -3.87 2.31
CA ILE A 112 -5.44 -3.50 3.08
C ILE A 112 -6.40 -4.68 3.28
N VAL A 113 -6.70 -5.43 2.22
CA VAL A 113 -7.65 -6.57 2.28
C VAL A 113 -7.11 -7.72 3.13
N ASN A 114 -5.78 -7.88 3.19
CA ASN A 114 -5.12 -8.85 4.07
C ASN A 114 -4.92 -8.30 5.50
N GLY A 115 -5.48 -7.13 5.80
CA GLY A 115 -5.40 -6.49 7.10
C GLY A 115 -3.99 -6.04 7.47
N ILE A 116 -3.14 -5.77 6.48
CA ILE A 116 -1.81 -5.18 6.69
C ILE A 116 -1.95 -3.66 6.60
N PRO A 117 -1.40 -2.88 7.56
CA PRO A 117 -1.37 -1.43 7.45
C PRO A 117 -0.64 -1.00 6.17
N SER A 118 -1.27 -0.12 5.40
CA SER A 118 -0.76 0.31 4.10
C SER A 118 -0.81 1.81 3.94
N ILE A 119 0.19 2.38 3.27
CA ILE A 119 0.19 3.74 2.73
C ILE A 119 0.17 3.65 1.21
N ILE A 120 -0.66 4.48 0.59
CA ILE A 120 -0.64 4.66 -0.86
C ILE A 120 -0.07 6.04 -1.21
N ILE A 121 0.83 6.11 -2.18
CA ILE A 121 1.32 7.37 -2.76
C ILE A 121 0.71 7.49 -4.16
N PRO A 122 -0.36 8.29 -4.35
CA PRO A 122 -1.05 8.39 -5.63
C PRO A 122 -0.21 9.15 -6.65
N THR A 123 0.32 8.46 -7.65
CA THR A 123 1.15 9.08 -8.71
C THR A 123 0.33 9.76 -9.81
N ASP A 124 -0.99 9.59 -9.81
CA ASP A 124 -1.91 10.25 -10.74
C ASP A 124 -3.30 10.48 -10.11
N LEU A 125 -4.11 11.32 -10.75
CA LEU A 125 -5.42 11.74 -10.26
C LEU A 125 -6.41 10.57 -10.10
N ARG A 126 -6.33 9.52 -10.93
CA ARG A 126 -7.26 8.39 -10.84
C ARG A 126 -7.03 7.62 -9.53
N ILE A 127 -5.76 7.42 -9.15
CA ILE A 127 -5.42 6.79 -7.87
C ILE A 127 -5.84 7.70 -6.71
N LEU A 128 -5.63 9.01 -6.83
CA LEU A 128 -6.02 9.98 -5.79
C LEU A 128 -7.53 9.99 -5.55
N GLU A 129 -8.34 10.00 -6.63
CA GLU A 129 -9.80 9.92 -6.56
C GLU A 129 -10.28 8.67 -5.84
N LEU A 130 -9.71 7.49 -6.16
CA LEU A 130 -10.03 6.24 -5.49
C LEU A 130 -9.68 6.29 -4.00
N ILE A 131 -8.49 6.80 -3.66
CA ILE A 131 -8.07 6.99 -2.27
C ILE A 131 -9.06 7.88 -1.51
N HIS A 132 -9.50 8.99 -2.11
CA HIS A 132 -10.45 9.93 -1.49
C HIS A 132 -11.86 9.36 -1.36
N ALA A 133 -12.32 8.61 -2.35
CA ALA A 133 -13.62 7.93 -2.33
C ALA A 133 -13.65 6.82 -1.28
N MET A 134 -12.54 6.09 -1.13
CA MET A 134 -12.40 4.98 -0.19
C MET A 134 -11.93 5.40 1.20
N LYS A 135 -11.44 6.64 1.37
CA LYS A 135 -10.84 7.18 2.60
C LYS A 135 -9.58 6.42 3.04
N LEU A 136 -8.73 6.05 2.08
CA LEU A 136 -7.51 5.27 2.36
C LEU A 136 -6.39 6.14 2.94
N PRO A 137 -5.49 5.58 3.78
CA PRO A 137 -4.28 6.26 4.21
C PRO A 137 -3.36 6.56 3.03
N TYR A 138 -2.92 7.81 2.90
CA TYR A 138 -2.06 8.20 1.79
C TYR A 138 -1.07 9.30 2.13
N LEU A 139 0.08 9.26 1.48
CA LEU A 139 1.04 10.37 1.44
C LEU A 139 0.89 11.06 0.08
N SER A 140 0.70 12.38 0.09
CA SER A 140 0.50 13.14 -1.15
C SER A 140 1.75 13.07 -2.03
N PHE A 141 1.54 12.92 -3.34
CA PHE A 141 2.64 12.92 -4.28
C PHE A 141 3.35 14.28 -4.33
N GLU A 142 2.59 15.37 -4.17
CA GLU A 142 3.14 16.73 -4.03
C GLU A 142 4.04 16.85 -2.79
N ASP A 143 3.63 16.28 -1.65
CA ASP A 143 4.48 16.23 -0.45
C ASP A 143 5.79 15.47 -0.71
N VAL A 144 5.71 14.32 -1.40
CA VAL A 144 6.92 13.56 -1.80
C VAL A 144 7.79 14.36 -2.75
N MET A 145 7.22 15.13 -3.68
CA MET A 145 7.99 15.96 -4.60
C MET A 145 8.60 17.19 -3.91
N ALA A 146 7.97 17.74 -2.87
CA ALA A 146 8.42 18.93 -2.18
C ALA A 146 9.41 18.66 -1.02
N LYS A 147 9.32 17.48 -0.39
CA LYS A 147 10.09 17.12 0.81
C LYS A 147 11.02 15.93 0.52
N ASN A 148 11.99 15.73 1.39
CA ASN A 148 12.77 14.50 1.42
C ASN A 148 12.36 13.75 2.69
N PHE A 149 11.83 12.54 2.53
CA PHE A 149 11.53 11.66 3.65
C PHE A 149 12.61 10.58 3.68
N GLU A 150 13.19 10.37 4.86
CA GLU A 150 14.38 9.51 5.02
C GLU A 150 14.05 8.20 5.76
N SER A 151 12.81 8.01 6.21
CA SER A 151 12.40 6.81 6.95
C SER A 151 10.90 6.53 6.86
N LEU A 152 10.51 5.30 7.20
CA LEU A 152 9.11 4.92 7.33
C LEU A 152 8.38 5.79 8.36
N GLN A 153 9.03 6.12 9.47
CA GLN A 153 8.44 6.93 10.53
C GLN A 153 8.10 8.34 10.04
N ALA A 154 8.98 8.96 9.26
CA ALA A 154 8.71 10.26 8.64
C ALA A 154 7.52 10.18 7.66
N VAL A 155 7.46 9.12 6.85
CA VAL A 155 6.37 8.85 5.91
C VAL A 155 5.04 8.63 6.64
N MET A 156 5.00 7.81 7.68
CA MET A 156 3.80 7.56 8.50
C MET A 156 3.32 8.83 9.22
N GLY A 157 4.26 9.66 9.69
CA GLY A 157 3.97 10.94 10.33
C GLY A 157 3.29 11.94 9.39
N ALA A 158 3.72 12.00 8.13
CA ALA A 158 3.12 12.88 7.11
C ALA A 158 1.89 12.28 6.40
N THR A 159 1.58 11.00 6.64
CA THR A 159 0.45 10.33 6.01
C THR A 159 -0.88 10.90 6.49
N LYS A 160 -1.72 11.29 5.53
CA LYS A 160 -3.13 11.64 5.73
C LYS A 160 -3.91 10.35 5.95
N LYS A 161 -4.49 10.21 7.14
CA LYS A 161 -5.19 9.00 7.57
C LYS A 161 -6.38 9.36 8.46
N ASP A 162 -7.51 8.71 8.20
CA ASP A 162 -8.73 8.83 9.01
C ASP A 162 -9.40 7.45 9.07
N PHE A 163 -8.95 6.65 10.05
CA PHE A 163 -9.40 5.26 10.18
C PHE A 163 -10.87 5.13 10.57
N ILE A 164 -11.44 6.18 11.19
CA ILE A 164 -12.86 6.20 11.57
C ILE A 164 -13.70 6.35 10.31
N ASN A 165 -13.42 7.38 9.50
CA ASN A 165 -14.14 7.58 8.24
C ASN A 165 -13.88 6.47 7.22
N PHE A 166 -12.67 5.89 7.20
CA PHE A 166 -12.37 4.69 6.43
C PHE A 166 -13.32 3.54 6.77
N GLU A 167 -13.42 3.19 8.05
CA GLU A 167 -14.25 2.06 8.46
C GLU A 167 -15.74 2.32 8.27
N GLN A 168 -16.21 3.53 8.60
CA GLN A 168 -17.59 3.94 8.35
C GLN A 168 -17.94 3.87 6.85
N ASN A 169 -17.06 4.36 5.99
CA ASN A 169 -17.25 4.29 4.54
C ASN A 169 -17.31 2.82 4.08
N ARG A 170 -16.42 1.95 4.58
CA ARG A 170 -16.41 0.51 4.24
C ARG A 170 -17.73 -0.18 4.62
N LEU A 171 -18.25 0.10 5.82
CA LEU A 171 -19.54 -0.44 6.28
C LEU A 171 -20.71 0.09 5.44
N ASN A 172 -20.70 1.38 5.10
CA ASN A 172 -21.73 1.97 4.24
C ASN A 172 -21.74 1.34 2.85
N ARG A 173 -20.57 1.16 2.22
CA ARG A 173 -20.47 0.46 0.93
C ARG A 173 -20.96 -0.97 1.02
N LEU A 174 -20.66 -1.68 2.10
CA LEU A 174 -21.13 -3.05 2.28
C LEU A 174 -22.67 -3.12 2.39
N ARG A 175 -23.31 -2.14 3.06
CA ARG A 175 -24.77 -2.02 3.12
C ARG A 175 -25.39 -1.70 1.76
N GLU A 176 -24.76 -0.80 0.99
CA GLU A 176 -25.19 -0.50 -0.39
C GLU A 176 -25.09 -1.73 -1.29
N TYR A 177 -23.97 -2.47 -1.22
CA TYR A 177 -23.79 -3.72 -1.94
C TYR A 177 -24.84 -4.76 -1.56
N LYS A 178 -25.14 -4.91 -0.26
CA LYS A 178 -26.23 -5.77 0.21
C LYS A 178 -27.56 -5.39 -0.45
N SER A 179 -27.94 -4.10 -0.41
CA SER A 179 -29.18 -3.63 -1.02
C SER A 179 -29.23 -3.87 -2.53
N MET A 180 -28.10 -3.73 -3.22
CA MET A 180 -28.00 -3.96 -4.66
C MET A 180 -28.13 -5.45 -5.00
N LEU A 181 -27.52 -6.34 -4.21
CA LEU A 181 -27.64 -7.78 -4.44
C LEU A 181 -29.08 -8.25 -4.19
N GLU A 182 -29.70 -7.79 -3.10
CA GLU A 182 -31.08 -8.16 -2.75
C GLU A 182 -32.09 -7.67 -3.82
N SER A 183 -31.86 -6.51 -4.44
CA SER A 183 -32.76 -5.99 -5.49
C SER A 183 -32.78 -6.83 -6.77
N VAL A 184 -31.75 -7.64 -7.00
CA VAL A 184 -31.65 -8.59 -8.13
C VAL A 184 -31.87 -10.04 -7.70
N GLY A 185 -32.34 -10.28 -6.47
CA GLY A 185 -32.62 -11.62 -5.94
C GLY A 185 -31.37 -12.41 -5.52
N LEU A 186 -30.21 -11.76 -5.41
CA LEU A 186 -28.98 -12.37 -4.90
C LEU A 186 -28.84 -12.15 -3.39
N LYS A 187 -28.18 -13.11 -2.72
CA LYS A 187 -27.88 -13.03 -1.29
C LYS A 187 -26.42 -12.67 -1.07
N MET A 188 -26.16 -11.81 -0.11
CA MET A 188 -24.80 -11.54 0.34
C MET A 188 -24.27 -12.72 1.17
N ASP A 189 -22.97 -12.95 1.10
CA ASP A 189 -22.29 -13.97 1.91
C ASP A 189 -22.52 -13.75 3.42
N PRO A 190 -22.82 -14.81 4.21
CA PRO A 190 -23.03 -14.69 5.65
C PRO A 190 -21.89 -14.03 6.42
N LEU A 191 -20.64 -14.26 6.05
CA LEU A 191 -19.49 -13.65 6.73
C LEU A 191 -19.47 -12.14 6.56
N LEU A 192 -19.96 -11.63 5.42
CA LEU A 192 -20.10 -10.19 5.19
C LEU A 192 -21.30 -9.61 5.95
N LEU A 193 -22.37 -10.39 6.15
CA LEU A 193 -23.52 -9.95 6.95
C LEU A 193 -23.12 -9.74 8.42
N ASP A 194 -22.31 -10.64 8.97
CA ASP A 194 -21.78 -10.51 10.33
C ASP A 194 -20.94 -9.26 10.54
N ILE A 195 -20.29 -8.75 9.49
CA ILE A 195 -19.52 -7.49 9.54
C ILE A 195 -20.46 -6.28 9.62
N ILE A 196 -21.61 -6.31 8.92
CA ILE A 196 -22.57 -5.18 8.95
C ILE A 196 -23.25 -5.07 10.33
N ASN A 197 -23.50 -6.20 10.97
CA ASN A 197 -24.32 -6.31 12.19
C ASN A 197 -23.53 -6.10 13.50
N LYS A 198 -22.20 -5.96 13.42
CA LYS A 198 -21.32 -5.60 14.54
C LYS A 198 -21.23 -4.09 14.69
#